data_AF-A0A8T5MII3-F1
#
_entry.id   AF-A0A8T5MII3-F1
#
_cell.length_a   1.000
_cell.length_b   1.000
_cell.length_c   1.000
_cell.angle_alpha   90.00
_cell.angle_beta   90.00
_cell.angle_gamma   90.00
#
_symmetry.space_group_name_H-M   'P 1'
#
loop_
_entity.id
_entity.type
_entity.pdbx_description
1 polymer ?
#
loop_
_entity_poly.entity_id
_entity_poly.type
_entity_poly.pdbx_seq_one_letter_code
_entity_poly.pdbx_strand_id
1 'polypeptide(L)'
;MGVLEQVTELKGRGIPENEIVTKLSQNGVSPNEINDALNQSKIKSAVSSEEAGTKDSGGGEGMEPSIMGEATTGGEGEGNLPTENISDVDLSPPEPSSREFTPGRSGPATREMDQENSQEYTPQAQSSGEYSGYSEAQYPSASSSYEDYNYAPAQTGDADTMIEIAEQVFFEKIKSIKKQVEDFSEFKTLSQVKIDNISERLKRIEMNMDRLQAEILEKVGSYGRGIESVKGEMEMMQDSFGKIVNQVADSAEHRHQTHHTPTPHPTRAQHTTHTRHKVTHKPKKTTKSKAKKSTRKKR
;
A
#
# COMPACT_ATOMS: atom_id res chain seq x y z
N MET A 1 -30.76 -21.74 19.89
CA MET A 1 -30.03 -21.55 18.61
C MET A 1 -28.58 -21.89 18.87
N GLY A 2 -27.98 -22.74 18.04
CA GLY A 2 -26.55 -23.07 18.18
C GLY A 2 -25.65 -21.89 17.81
N VAL A 3 -24.42 -21.88 18.30
CA VAL A 3 -23.42 -20.82 18.00
C VAL A 3 -23.15 -20.72 16.49
N LEU A 4 -23.02 -21.87 15.81
CA LEU A 4 -22.86 -21.95 14.35
C LEU A 4 -23.98 -21.25 13.58
N GLU A 5 -25.21 -21.38 14.07
CA GLU A 5 -26.40 -20.82 13.44
C GLU A 5 -26.42 -19.30 13.56
N GLN A 6 -26.07 -18.78 14.75
CA GLN A 6 -25.91 -17.33 14.97
C GLN A 6 -24.78 -16.75 14.12
N VAL A 7 -23.64 -17.43 14.00
CA VAL A 7 -22.54 -17.00 13.11
C VAL A 7 -23.01 -16.93 11.65
N THR A 8 -23.72 -17.96 11.18
CA THR A 8 -24.22 -18.03 9.80
C THR A 8 -25.23 -16.92 9.52
N GLU A 9 -26.13 -16.64 10.47
CA GLU A 9 -27.11 -15.55 10.36
C GLU A 9 -26.44 -14.17 10.33
N LEU A 10 -25.52 -13.88 11.25
CA LEU A 10 -24.81 -12.60 11.30
C LEU A 10 -23.97 -12.38 10.04
N LYS A 11 -23.33 -13.44 9.52
CA LYS A 11 -22.57 -13.41 8.26
C LYS A 11 -23.51 -13.18 7.06
N GLY A 12 -24.69 -13.80 7.04
CA GLY A 12 -25.72 -13.56 6.03
C GLY A 12 -26.24 -12.12 6.01
N ARG A 13 -26.19 -11.43 7.15
CA ARG A 13 -26.49 -9.98 7.26
C ARG A 13 -25.32 -9.06 6.86
N GLY A 14 -24.18 -9.63 6.44
CA GLY A 14 -23.00 -8.87 6.02
C GLY A 14 -22.17 -8.28 7.16
N ILE A 15 -22.33 -8.77 8.38
CA ILE A 15 -21.54 -8.30 9.54
C ILE A 15 -20.11 -8.88 9.44
N PRO A 16 -19.06 -8.06 9.61
CA PRO A 16 -17.67 -8.54 9.52
C PRO A 16 -17.32 -9.49 10.66
N GLU A 17 -16.43 -10.47 10.41
CA GLU A 17 -16.09 -11.53 11.38
C GLU A 17 -15.63 -10.99 12.74
N ASN A 18 -14.87 -9.88 12.77
CA ASN A 18 -14.42 -9.24 14.00
C ASN A 18 -15.59 -8.73 14.89
N GLU A 19 -16.66 -8.23 14.27
CA GLU A 19 -17.86 -7.81 14.98
C GLU A 19 -18.70 -9.00 15.45
N ILE A 20 -18.68 -10.11 14.70
CA ILE A 20 -19.34 -11.37 15.10
C ILE A 20 -18.72 -11.91 16.39
N VAL A 21 -17.39 -11.93 16.49
CA VAL A 21 -16.66 -12.35 17.70
C VAL A 21 -17.08 -11.48 18.90
N THR A 22 -17.17 -10.17 18.71
CA THR A 22 -17.54 -9.23 19.77
C THR A 22 -18.98 -9.46 20.25
N LYS A 23 -19.94 -9.62 19.33
CA LYS A 23 -21.36 -9.86 19.66
C LYS A 23 -21.58 -11.21 20.35
N LEU A 24 -20.89 -12.27 19.91
CA LEU A 24 -21.01 -13.59 20.53
C LEU A 24 -20.32 -13.66 21.90
N SER A 25 -19.19 -12.97 22.06
CA SER A 25 -18.53 -12.85 23.35
C SER A 25 -19.41 -12.09 24.37
N GLN A 26 -20.11 -11.02 23.94
CA GLN A 26 -21.09 -10.32 24.77
C GLN A 26 -22.27 -11.20 25.19
N ASN A 27 -22.64 -12.18 24.35
CA ASN A 27 -23.67 -13.16 24.66
C ASN A 27 -23.16 -14.33 25.54
N GLY A 28 -21.90 -14.26 26.01
CA GLY A 28 -21.32 -15.25 26.92
C GLY A 28 -20.81 -16.52 26.24
N VAL A 29 -20.64 -16.51 24.91
CA VAL A 29 -20.09 -17.67 24.17
C VAL A 29 -18.57 -17.73 24.37
N SER A 30 -18.04 -18.95 24.56
CA SER A 30 -16.60 -19.15 24.76
C SER A 30 -15.80 -18.79 23.50
N PRO A 31 -14.60 -18.18 23.63
CA PRO A 31 -13.73 -17.89 22.48
C PRO A 31 -13.43 -19.12 21.60
N ASN A 32 -13.32 -20.31 22.21
CA ASN A 32 -13.07 -21.55 21.48
C ASN A 32 -14.26 -21.97 20.62
N GLU A 33 -15.48 -21.84 21.14
CA GLU A 33 -16.72 -22.15 20.42
C GLU A 33 -16.97 -21.16 19.27
N ILE A 34 -16.61 -19.88 19.48
CA ILE A 34 -16.69 -18.86 18.43
C ILE A 34 -15.75 -19.21 17.27
N ASN A 35 -14.51 -19.59 17.56
CA ASN A 35 -13.52 -19.92 16.54
C ASN A 35 -13.92 -21.21 15.79
N ASP A 36 -14.36 -22.24 16.51
CA ASP A 36 -14.87 -23.48 15.91
C ASP A 36 -16.07 -23.21 14.99
N ALA A 37 -17.07 -22.46 15.47
CA ALA A 37 -18.24 -22.08 14.68
C ALA A 37 -17.89 -21.23 13.45
N LEU A 38 -16.92 -20.31 13.55
CA LEU A 38 -16.43 -19.54 12.40
C LEU A 38 -15.77 -20.44 11.35
N ASN A 39 -14.92 -21.38 11.77
CA ASN A 39 -14.27 -22.33 10.87
C ASN A 39 -15.29 -23.26 10.20
N GLN A 40 -16.24 -23.81 10.97
CA GLN A 40 -17.33 -24.62 10.44
C GLN A 40 -18.20 -23.83 9.45
N SER A 41 -18.49 -22.56 9.72
CA SER A 41 -19.26 -21.70 8.79
C SER A 41 -18.50 -21.46 7.48
N LYS A 42 -17.16 -21.31 7.51
CA LYS A 42 -16.32 -21.14 6.32
C LYS A 42 -16.32 -22.40 5.47
N ILE A 43 -16.14 -23.56 6.09
CA ILE A 43 -16.21 -24.86 5.42
C ILE A 43 -17.59 -25.05 4.78
N LYS A 44 -18.67 -24.80 5.54
CA LYS A 44 -20.05 -24.93 5.04
C LYS A 44 -20.31 -24.00 3.85
N SER A 45 -19.82 -22.76 3.88
CA SER A 45 -19.94 -21.85 2.74
C SER A 45 -19.16 -22.31 1.51
N ALA A 46 -17.97 -22.87 1.70
CA ALA A 46 -17.16 -23.41 0.60
C ALA A 46 -17.82 -24.63 -0.05
N VAL A 47 -18.29 -25.59 0.77
CA VAL A 47 -18.98 -26.79 0.29
C VAL A 47 -20.30 -26.42 -0.41
N SER A 48 -21.08 -25.49 0.17
CA SER A 48 -22.34 -25.07 -0.44
C SER A 48 -22.14 -24.26 -1.73
N SER A 49 -21.02 -23.55 -1.89
CA SER A 49 -20.70 -22.85 -3.13
C SER A 49 -20.35 -23.80 -4.28
N GLU A 50 -19.81 -24.98 -3.95
CA GLU A 50 -19.47 -26.00 -4.93
C GLU A 50 -20.72 -26.78 -5.39
N GLU A 51 -21.66 -27.06 -4.49
CA GLU A 51 -22.93 -27.71 -4.83
C GLU A 51 -23.88 -26.82 -5.65
N ALA A 52 -23.80 -25.49 -5.51
CA ALA A 52 -24.60 -24.55 -6.29
C ALA A 52 -24.06 -24.31 -7.72
N GLY A 53 -22.83 -24.75 -8.03
CA GLY A 53 -22.16 -24.49 -9.30
C GLY A 53 -22.41 -25.52 -10.41
N THR A 54 -23.08 -26.65 -10.15
CA THR A 54 -23.12 -27.79 -11.11
C THR A 54 -24.52 -28.20 -11.58
N LYS A 55 -25.58 -27.44 -11.27
CA LYS A 55 -26.97 -27.82 -11.63
C LYS A 55 -27.82 -26.78 -12.34
N ASP A 56 -27.22 -25.79 -13.00
CA ASP A 56 -27.97 -24.86 -13.86
C ASP A 56 -27.22 -24.45 -15.13
N SER A 57 -26.89 -25.44 -15.96
CA SER A 57 -26.75 -25.28 -17.41
C SER A 57 -27.66 -26.27 -18.12
N GLY A 58 -28.92 -26.28 -17.68
CA GLY A 58 -30.05 -26.95 -18.29
C GLY A 58 -31.08 -25.96 -18.83
N GLY A 59 -30.64 -24.74 -19.21
CA GLY A 59 -31.41 -23.84 -20.05
C GLY A 59 -31.20 -24.22 -21.50
N GLY A 60 -32.12 -25.01 -22.05
CA GLY A 60 -32.15 -25.28 -23.47
C GLY A 60 -32.51 -24.02 -24.25
N GLU A 61 -31.71 -23.71 -25.27
CA GLU A 61 -32.14 -23.07 -26.51
C GLU A 61 -31.02 -23.29 -27.54
N GLY A 62 -31.42 -23.57 -28.79
CA GLY A 62 -30.66 -24.35 -29.76
C GLY A 62 -29.24 -23.87 -30.11
N MET A 63 -28.32 -24.83 -30.20
CA MET A 63 -27.14 -24.69 -31.05
C MET A 63 -27.11 -25.88 -32.02
N GLU A 64 -27.30 -25.55 -33.30
CA GLU A 64 -27.15 -26.46 -34.42
C GLU A 64 -25.72 -27.04 -34.48
N PRO A 65 -25.55 -28.30 -34.91
CA PRO A 65 -24.24 -28.92 -35.02
C PRO A 65 -23.51 -28.32 -36.23
N SER A 66 -22.46 -27.53 -35.99
CA SER A 66 -21.53 -27.18 -37.07
C SER A 66 -20.74 -28.40 -37.48
N ILE A 67 -21.01 -28.73 -38.73
CA ILE A 67 -20.52 -29.79 -39.58
C ILE A 67 -18.99 -29.82 -39.68
N MET A 68 -18.50 -31.04 -39.56
CA MET A 68 -17.21 -31.56 -40.01
C MET A 68 -17.04 -31.29 -41.52
N GLY A 69 -16.08 -30.45 -41.89
CA GLY A 69 -15.50 -30.34 -43.24
C GLY A 69 -13.99 -30.26 -43.08
N GLU A 70 -13.24 -31.33 -43.28
CA GLU A 70 -12.87 -31.94 -44.57
C GLU A 70 -11.83 -31.11 -45.33
N ALA A 71 -10.61 -31.66 -45.31
CA ALA A 71 -9.51 -31.59 -46.27
C ALA A 71 -9.45 -30.40 -47.24
N THR A 72 -8.34 -29.65 -47.20
CA THR A 72 -7.69 -29.25 -48.45
C THR A 72 -6.18 -29.14 -48.29
N THR A 73 -5.52 -30.10 -48.92
CA THR A 73 -4.14 -30.17 -49.38
C THR A 73 -3.69 -28.94 -50.18
N GLY A 74 -2.45 -28.50 -49.94
CA GLY A 74 -1.48 -28.09 -50.98
C GLY A 74 -1.67 -26.72 -51.63
N GLY A 75 -0.71 -25.81 -51.40
CA GLY A 75 -0.57 -24.58 -52.18
C GLY A 75 0.61 -23.75 -51.71
N GLU A 76 1.75 -23.91 -52.39
CA GLU A 76 2.90 -23.02 -52.34
C GLU A 76 2.48 -21.60 -52.78
N GLY A 77 2.90 -20.57 -52.04
CA GLY A 77 2.55 -19.19 -52.36
C GLY A 77 3.33 -18.20 -51.50
N GLU A 78 4.26 -17.51 -52.14
CA GLU A 78 5.12 -16.48 -51.59
C GLU A 78 4.37 -15.29 -50.95
N GLY A 79 4.98 -14.74 -49.90
CA GLY A 79 5.03 -13.31 -49.61
C GLY A 79 3.72 -12.52 -49.53
N ASN A 80 3.22 -12.30 -48.32
CA ASN A 80 2.78 -10.95 -47.93
C ASN A 80 2.66 -10.82 -46.41
N LEU A 81 3.32 -9.79 -45.87
CA LEU A 81 3.19 -9.35 -44.48
C LEU A 81 1.82 -8.67 -44.30
N PRO A 82 1.01 -9.02 -43.28
CA PRO A 82 -0.16 -8.23 -42.94
C PRO A 82 0.29 -6.97 -42.19
N THR A 83 0.28 -5.85 -42.91
CA THR A 83 0.19 -4.51 -42.34
C THR A 83 -1.20 -4.38 -41.69
N GLU A 84 -1.27 -4.66 -40.39
CA GLU A 84 -2.46 -4.36 -39.59
C GLU A 84 -2.51 -2.85 -39.29
N ASN A 85 -3.65 -2.32 -39.68
CA ASN A 85 -4.10 -0.95 -39.64
C ASN A 85 -4.25 -0.50 -38.17
N ILE A 86 -3.32 0.30 -37.66
CA ILE A 86 -3.47 0.96 -36.36
C ILE A 86 -4.29 2.23 -36.61
N SER A 87 -5.61 2.10 -36.60
CA SER A 87 -6.52 3.24 -36.63
C SER A 87 -6.38 4.04 -35.34
N ASP A 88 -6.04 5.32 -35.49
CA ASP A 88 -6.13 6.44 -34.56
C ASP A 88 -6.68 6.12 -33.17
N VAL A 89 -5.77 5.79 -32.24
CA VAL A 89 -6.02 5.97 -30.81
C VAL A 89 -5.76 7.44 -30.51
N ASP A 90 -6.87 8.17 -30.40
CA ASP A 90 -6.99 9.55 -29.94
C ASP A 90 -6.21 9.76 -28.62
N LEU A 91 -5.01 10.31 -28.77
CA LEU A 91 -4.10 10.74 -27.69
C LEU A 91 -4.50 12.14 -27.18
N SER A 92 -5.76 12.29 -26.79
CA SER A 92 -6.21 13.46 -26.05
C SER A 92 -5.66 13.39 -24.62
N PRO A 93 -4.84 14.38 -24.18
CA PRO A 93 -4.30 14.40 -22.82
C PRO A 93 -5.45 14.51 -21.81
N PRO A 94 -5.42 13.74 -20.69
CA PRO A 94 -6.48 13.83 -19.69
C PRO A 94 -6.54 15.25 -19.12
N GLU A 95 -7.71 15.88 -19.24
CA GLU A 95 -7.96 17.19 -18.66
C GLU A 95 -7.67 17.17 -17.15
N PRO A 96 -6.95 18.17 -16.62
CA PRO A 96 -6.75 18.28 -15.19
C PRO A 96 -8.11 18.53 -14.54
N SER A 97 -8.59 17.52 -13.82
CA SER A 97 -9.75 17.65 -12.93
C SER A 97 -9.49 18.77 -11.93
N SER A 98 -10.06 19.93 -12.24
CA SER A 98 -10.25 21.04 -11.32
C SER A 98 -11.18 20.58 -10.21
N ARG A 99 -10.59 20.00 -9.15
CA ARG A 99 -11.29 19.89 -7.87
C ARG A 99 -11.57 21.30 -7.38
N GLU A 100 -12.83 21.72 -7.51
CA GLU A 100 -13.39 22.87 -6.82
C GLU A 100 -13.10 22.75 -5.33
N PHE A 101 -12.20 23.63 -4.88
CA PHE A 101 -11.91 23.85 -3.48
C PHE A 101 -13.08 24.63 -2.89
N THR A 102 -13.99 23.94 -2.21
CA THR A 102 -15.02 24.61 -1.39
C THR A 102 -14.35 25.14 -0.12
N PRO A 103 -14.35 26.47 0.13
CA PRO A 103 -13.80 27.04 1.36
C PRO A 103 -14.84 26.89 2.47
N GLY A 104 -14.79 25.75 3.17
CA GLY A 104 -15.72 25.40 4.23
C GLY A 104 -15.10 25.43 5.62
N ARG A 105 -15.12 26.63 6.22
CA ARG A 105 -15.34 26.87 7.66
C ARG A 105 -14.27 26.41 8.66
N SER A 106 -13.48 27.39 9.06
CA SER A 106 -12.76 27.51 10.32
C SER A 106 -13.64 27.21 11.54
N GLY A 107 -13.11 26.38 12.45
CA GLY A 107 -13.59 26.17 13.81
C GLY A 107 -12.47 25.54 14.65
N PRO A 108 -12.05 26.15 15.78
CA PRO A 108 -10.90 25.73 16.57
C PRO A 108 -11.31 24.74 17.66
N ALA A 109 -10.57 23.63 17.77
CA ALA A 109 -10.49 22.85 19.01
C ALA A 109 -9.14 22.13 19.03
N THR A 110 -8.12 22.89 19.41
CA THR A 110 -6.89 22.36 19.97
C THR A 110 -7.29 21.56 21.21
N ARG A 111 -7.23 20.24 21.13
CA ARG A 111 -7.17 19.38 22.30
C ARG A 111 -5.79 18.74 22.28
N GLU A 112 -4.88 19.40 22.99
CA GLU A 112 -3.64 18.79 23.46
C GLU A 112 -4.02 17.51 24.20
N MET A 113 -3.69 16.36 23.62
CA MET A 113 -3.46 15.14 24.37
C MET A 113 -1.97 14.86 24.29
N ASP A 114 -1.26 15.40 25.28
CA ASP A 114 -0.12 14.71 25.87
C ASP A 114 -0.62 13.33 26.33
N GLN A 115 -0.22 12.29 25.60
CA GLN A 115 -0.14 10.96 26.17
C GLN A 115 1.19 10.36 25.75
N GLU A 116 2.21 10.68 26.56
CA GLU A 116 3.33 9.80 26.82
C GLU A 116 2.78 8.39 27.11
N ASN A 117 2.86 7.51 26.12
CA ASN A 117 2.88 6.09 26.38
C ASN A 117 3.97 5.46 25.53
N SER A 118 5.18 5.64 26.04
CA SER A 118 6.37 4.90 25.66
C SER A 118 6.15 3.42 25.98
N GLN A 119 5.45 2.69 25.12
CA GLN A 119 5.55 1.24 25.12
C GLN A 119 6.88 0.87 24.46
N GLU A 120 7.86 0.77 25.34
CA GLU A 120 9.16 0.15 25.17
C GLU A 120 8.98 -1.26 24.61
N TYR A 121 9.10 -1.37 23.28
CA TYR A 121 9.05 -2.63 22.56
C TYR A 121 10.39 -3.34 22.77
N THR A 122 10.50 -4.12 23.83
CA THR A 122 11.62 -5.03 24.02
C THR A 122 11.53 -6.15 22.98
N PRO A 123 12.55 -6.36 22.12
CA PRO A 123 12.57 -7.47 21.20
C PRO A 123 12.67 -8.77 22.00
N GLN A 124 11.61 -9.58 21.97
CA GLN A 124 11.63 -10.93 22.52
C GLN A 124 12.66 -11.74 21.73
N ALA A 125 13.79 -12.02 22.38
CA ALA A 125 14.84 -12.86 21.85
C ALA A 125 14.24 -14.24 21.50
N GLN A 126 14.31 -14.60 20.21
CA GLN A 126 14.18 -15.98 19.77
C GLN A 126 15.34 -16.77 20.39
N SER A 127 15.10 -17.30 21.59
CA SER A 127 15.91 -18.35 22.18
C SER A 127 15.75 -19.60 21.31
N SER A 128 16.82 -19.92 20.59
CA SER A 128 17.13 -21.24 20.07
C SER A 128 16.98 -22.27 21.19
N GLY A 129 15.87 -23.02 21.16
CA GLY A 129 15.66 -24.18 22.01
C GLY A 129 16.57 -25.30 21.53
N GLU A 130 17.66 -25.47 22.28
CA GLU A 130 18.55 -26.61 22.22
C GLU A 130 17.82 -27.92 22.51
N TYR A 131 18.31 -28.91 21.79
CA TYR A 131 18.17 -30.34 21.94
C TYR A 131 18.40 -30.80 23.41
N SER A 132 17.36 -31.25 24.11
CA SER A 132 17.45 -32.05 25.34
C SER A 132 16.06 -32.66 25.52
N GLY A 133 15.85 -33.97 25.48
CA GLY A 133 16.49 -35.00 26.26
C GLY A 133 15.34 -35.90 26.71
N TYR A 134 15.40 -37.18 26.34
CA TYR A 134 14.39 -38.18 26.68
C TYR A 134 14.07 -38.13 28.19
N SER A 135 12.86 -37.72 28.54
CA SER A 135 12.28 -38.04 29.84
C SER A 135 11.21 -39.11 29.64
N GLU A 136 11.63 -40.30 30.01
CA GLU A 136 10.86 -41.52 30.17
C GLU A 136 9.67 -41.23 31.08
N ALA A 137 8.48 -41.14 30.50
CA ALA A 137 7.23 -41.00 31.23
C ALA A 137 6.94 -42.31 31.94
N GLN A 138 7.31 -42.32 33.22
CA GLN A 138 6.97 -43.32 34.22
C GLN A 138 5.45 -43.37 34.36
N TYR A 139 4.82 -44.37 33.72
CA TYR A 139 3.39 -44.60 33.81
C TYR A 139 2.99 -44.97 35.26
N PRO A 140 1.89 -44.42 35.78
CA PRO A 140 1.35 -44.84 37.06
C PRO A 140 0.83 -46.28 36.93
N SER A 141 1.46 -47.16 37.68
CA SER A 141 1.00 -48.52 37.99
C SER A 141 -0.40 -48.45 38.60
N ALA A 142 -1.41 -48.62 37.75
CA ALA A 142 -2.74 -48.98 38.19
C ALA A 142 -2.74 -50.50 38.42
N SER A 143 -2.77 -50.88 39.70
CA SER A 143 -3.01 -52.23 40.17
C SER A 143 -4.43 -52.67 39.78
N SER A 144 -4.59 -53.11 38.54
CA SER A 144 -5.79 -53.82 38.11
C SER A 144 -5.61 -55.30 38.38
N SER A 145 -6.50 -55.78 39.24
CA SER A 145 -6.81 -57.18 39.51
C SER A 145 -6.69 -58.05 38.26
N TYR A 146 -5.87 -59.09 38.38
CA TYR A 146 -5.80 -60.22 37.46
C TYR A 146 -7.21 -60.81 37.26
N GLU A 147 -7.86 -60.48 36.14
CA GLU A 147 -8.70 -61.46 35.46
C GLU A 147 -7.78 -62.26 34.54
N ASP A 148 -7.69 -63.54 34.88
CA ASP A 148 -7.04 -64.64 34.18
C ASP A 148 -7.65 -64.80 32.77
N TYR A 149 -7.28 -63.91 31.86
CA TYR A 149 -7.49 -64.11 30.44
C TYR A 149 -6.46 -65.13 29.97
N ASN A 150 -6.92 -66.39 29.97
CA ASN A 150 -6.39 -67.53 29.26
C ASN A 150 -5.92 -67.11 27.86
N TYR A 151 -4.65 -66.72 27.76
CA TYR A 151 -3.95 -66.41 26.54
C TYR A 151 -3.77 -67.74 25.82
N ALA A 152 -4.78 -68.13 25.03
CA ALA A 152 -4.60 -69.16 24.02
C ALA A 152 -3.32 -68.79 23.25
N PRO A 153 -2.34 -69.70 23.12
CA PRO A 153 -1.11 -69.40 22.41
C PRO A 153 -1.53 -68.94 21.02
N ALA A 154 -1.37 -67.64 20.77
CA ALA A 154 -1.53 -67.07 19.45
C ALA A 154 -0.64 -67.93 18.56
N GLN A 155 -1.30 -68.66 17.64
CA GLN A 155 -0.61 -69.33 16.56
C GLN A 155 0.45 -68.36 16.07
N THR A 156 1.68 -68.85 16.05
CA THR A 156 2.84 -68.22 15.42
C THR A 156 2.47 -67.98 13.96
N GLY A 157 1.65 -66.96 13.70
CA GLY A 157 1.40 -66.44 12.39
C GLY A 157 2.76 -66.02 11.88
N ASP A 158 3.12 -66.56 10.72
CA ASP A 158 4.41 -66.37 10.07
C ASP A 158 4.90 -64.94 10.30
N ALA A 159 6.08 -64.80 10.92
CA ALA A 159 6.73 -63.50 11.06
C ALA A 159 6.85 -62.82 9.69
N ASP A 160 6.98 -63.62 8.62
CA ASP A 160 6.99 -63.19 7.24
C ASP A 160 5.71 -62.47 6.82
N THR A 161 4.52 -62.89 7.29
CA THR A 161 3.25 -62.19 7.02
C THR A 161 3.17 -60.87 7.78
N MET A 162 3.67 -60.80 9.02
CA MET A 162 3.72 -59.54 9.75
C MET A 162 4.70 -58.55 9.12
N ILE A 163 5.83 -59.04 8.59
CA ILE A 163 6.80 -58.22 7.86
C ILE A 163 6.17 -57.69 6.58
N GLU A 164 5.45 -58.51 5.80
CA GLU A 164 4.77 -58.07 4.57
C GLU A 164 3.74 -56.96 4.84
N ILE A 165 2.91 -57.11 5.89
CA ILE A 165 1.93 -56.09 6.29
C ILE A 165 2.66 -54.80 6.72
N ALA A 166 3.74 -54.92 7.49
CA ALA A 166 4.51 -53.77 7.94
C ALA A 166 5.16 -53.02 6.77
N GLU A 167 5.72 -53.75 5.79
CA GLU A 167 6.30 -53.16 4.58
C GLU A 167 5.23 -52.43 3.76
N GLN A 168 4.06 -53.02 3.55
CA GLN A 168 2.98 -52.38 2.81
C GLN A 168 2.53 -51.08 3.47
N VAL A 169 2.28 -51.09 4.78
CA VAL A 169 1.89 -49.89 5.53
C VAL A 169 2.99 -48.84 5.47
N PHE A 170 4.25 -49.25 5.58
CA PHE A 170 5.39 -48.34 5.47
C PHE A 170 5.45 -47.68 4.08
N PHE A 171 5.31 -48.45 3.00
CA PHE A 171 5.30 -47.91 1.63
C PHE A 171 4.14 -46.93 1.40
N GLU A 172 2.94 -47.23 1.91
CA GLU A 172 1.80 -46.33 1.80
C GLU A 172 2.04 -45.00 2.54
N LYS A 173 2.61 -45.06 3.76
CA LYS A 173 2.96 -43.85 4.52
C LYS A 173 4.09 -43.05 3.85
N ILE A 174 5.14 -43.71 3.35
CA ILE A 174 6.23 -43.05 2.64
C ILE A 174 5.72 -42.36 1.37
N LYS A 175 4.78 -42.98 0.66
CA LYS A 175 4.15 -42.41 -0.54
C LYS A 175 3.34 -41.15 -0.20
N SER A 176 2.57 -41.17 0.89
CA SER A 176 1.85 -39.98 1.39
C SER A 176 2.80 -38.85 1.79
N ILE A 177 3.89 -39.15 2.49
CA ILE A 177 4.89 -38.16 2.91
C ILE A 177 5.56 -37.55 1.68
N LYS A 178 5.94 -38.37 0.69
CA LYS A 178 6.52 -37.89 -0.57
C LYS A 178 5.59 -36.90 -1.28
N LYS A 179 4.30 -37.22 -1.37
CA LYS A 179 3.30 -36.32 -1.95
C LYS A 179 3.22 -34.98 -1.19
N GLN A 180 3.18 -35.02 0.15
CA GLN A 180 3.18 -33.79 0.95
C GLN A 180 4.44 -32.94 0.78
N VAL A 181 5.60 -33.57 0.57
CA VAL A 181 6.86 -32.86 0.29
C VAL A 181 6.83 -32.19 -1.09
N GLU A 182 6.23 -32.84 -2.10
CA GLU A 182 6.00 -32.26 -3.42
C GLU A 182 5.06 -31.05 -3.33
N ASP A 183 3.90 -31.20 -2.67
CA ASP A 183 2.94 -30.12 -2.44
C ASP A 183 3.59 -28.93 -1.68
N PHE A 184 4.44 -29.22 -0.69
CA PHE A 184 5.17 -28.19 0.06
C PHE A 184 6.20 -27.45 -0.79
N SER A 185 6.83 -28.13 -1.75
CA SER A 185 7.77 -27.52 -2.69
C SER A 185 7.06 -26.56 -3.66
N GLU A 186 5.90 -26.94 -4.16
CA GLU A 186 5.05 -26.06 -4.98
C GLU A 186 4.58 -24.84 -4.18
N PHE A 187 4.12 -25.06 -2.94
CA PHE A 187 3.75 -23.98 -2.03
C PHE A 187 4.91 -23.02 -1.76
N LYS A 188 6.12 -23.53 -1.55
CA LYS A 188 7.33 -22.71 -1.35
C LYS A 188 7.60 -21.84 -2.57
N THR A 189 7.49 -22.40 -3.77
CA THR A 189 7.72 -21.68 -5.03
C THR A 189 6.68 -20.58 -5.24
N LEU A 190 5.39 -20.88 -5.06
CA LEU A 190 4.30 -19.91 -5.17
C LEU A 190 4.40 -18.80 -4.11
N SER A 191 4.74 -19.17 -2.88
CA SER A 191 4.93 -18.21 -1.79
C SER A 191 6.12 -17.30 -2.03
N GLN A 192 7.23 -17.83 -2.55
CA GLN A 192 8.42 -17.04 -2.90
C GLN A 192 8.08 -15.97 -3.95
N VAL A 193 7.37 -16.35 -5.03
CA VAL A 193 6.95 -15.40 -6.07
C VAL A 193 6.02 -14.31 -5.51
N LYS A 194 5.08 -14.68 -4.63
CA LYS A 194 4.19 -13.71 -3.97
C LYS A 194 4.97 -12.75 -3.06
N ILE A 195 5.93 -13.26 -2.29
CA ILE A 195 6.80 -12.46 -1.41
C ILE A 195 7.65 -11.50 -2.24
N ASP A 196 8.22 -11.96 -3.34
CA ASP A 196 9.03 -11.12 -4.23
C ASP A 196 8.19 -9.99 -4.87
N ASN A 197 6.95 -10.30 -5.30
CA ASN A 197 6.03 -9.30 -5.80
C ASN A 197 5.64 -8.24 -4.74
N ILE A 198 5.36 -8.68 -3.51
CA ILE A 198 5.08 -7.76 -2.39
C ILE A 198 6.29 -6.87 -2.10
N SER A 199 7.50 -7.44 -2.10
CA SER A 199 8.76 -6.70 -1.91
C SER A 199 8.97 -5.63 -2.98
N GLU A 200 8.69 -5.94 -4.25
CA GLU A 200 8.76 -4.96 -5.34
C GLU A 200 7.73 -3.83 -5.16
N ARG A 201 6.48 -4.18 -4.82
CA ARG A 201 5.43 -3.19 -4.55
C ARG A 201 5.79 -2.28 -3.37
N LEU A 202 6.36 -2.83 -2.30
CA LEU A 202 6.82 -2.06 -1.14
C LEU A 202 7.93 -1.08 -1.53
N LYS A 203 8.93 -1.52 -2.31
CA LYS A 203 9.97 -0.61 -2.83
C LYS A 203 9.39 0.53 -3.66
N ARG A 204 8.36 0.25 -4.49
CA ARG A 204 7.68 1.30 -5.26
C ARG A 204 6.92 2.28 -4.36
N ILE A 205 6.29 1.79 -3.30
CA ILE A 205 5.62 2.63 -2.30
C ILE A 205 6.63 3.51 -1.56
N GLU A 206 7.77 2.95 -1.15
CA GLU A 206 8.87 3.69 -0.53
C GLU A 206 9.38 4.81 -1.44
N MET A 207 9.67 4.52 -2.71
CA MET A 207 10.09 5.52 -3.69
C MET A 207 9.03 6.63 -3.92
N ASN A 208 7.76 6.28 -3.93
CA ASN A 208 6.67 7.26 -4.06
C ASN A 208 6.56 8.13 -2.81
N MET A 209 6.79 7.58 -1.62
CA MET A 209 6.79 8.32 -0.36
C MET A 209 7.98 9.28 -0.28
N ASP A 210 9.18 8.85 -0.67
CA ASP A 210 10.36 9.72 -0.78
C ASP A 210 10.12 10.90 -1.74
N ARG A 211 9.51 10.60 -2.89
CA ARG A 211 9.14 11.64 -3.87
C ARG A 211 8.13 12.61 -3.30
N LEU A 212 7.09 12.11 -2.62
CA LEU A 212 6.08 12.96 -1.99
C LEU A 212 6.70 13.87 -0.92
N GLN A 213 7.61 13.34 -0.10
CA GLN A 213 8.33 14.13 0.90
C GLN A 213 9.18 15.24 0.24
N ALA A 214 9.89 14.93 -0.84
CA ALA A 214 10.66 15.91 -1.59
C ALA A 214 9.77 17.02 -2.19
N GLU A 215 8.63 16.65 -2.79
CA GLU A 215 7.67 17.61 -3.35
C GLU A 215 7.03 18.50 -2.26
N ILE A 216 6.73 17.94 -1.08
CA ILE A 216 6.23 18.73 0.07
C ILE A 216 7.29 19.72 0.55
N LEU A 217 8.54 19.28 0.73
CA LEU A 217 9.64 20.17 1.16
C LEU A 217 9.89 21.29 0.13
N GLU A 218 9.82 20.97 -1.16
CA GLU A 218 9.96 21.96 -2.24
C GLU A 218 8.83 23.00 -2.19
N LYS A 219 7.57 22.54 -2.04
CA LYS A 219 6.40 23.44 -1.90
C LYS A 219 6.50 24.29 -0.65
N VAL A 220 6.77 23.71 0.52
CA VAL A 220 6.92 24.50 1.77
C VAL A 220 8.06 25.51 1.63
N GLY A 221 9.17 25.12 1.01
CA GLY A 221 10.28 26.02 0.71
C GLY A 221 9.90 27.14 -0.27
N SER A 222 9.05 26.88 -1.27
CA SER A 222 8.56 27.91 -2.18
C SER A 222 7.57 28.87 -1.52
N TYR A 223 6.68 28.37 -0.66
CA TYR A 223 5.82 29.21 0.18
C TYR A 223 6.62 30.11 1.13
N GLY A 224 7.66 29.57 1.79
CA GLY A 224 8.55 30.36 2.64
C GLY A 224 9.23 31.50 1.88
N ARG A 225 9.71 31.25 0.65
CA ARG A 225 10.25 32.31 -0.23
C ARG A 225 9.20 33.33 -0.66
N GLY A 226 7.96 32.88 -0.92
CA GLY A 226 6.85 33.75 -1.23
C GLY A 226 6.52 34.71 -0.08
N ILE A 227 6.47 34.20 1.16
CA ILE A 227 6.25 35.00 2.36
C ILE A 227 7.37 36.02 2.56
N GLU A 228 8.63 35.62 2.35
CA GLU A 228 9.78 36.55 2.46
C GLU A 228 9.71 37.66 1.41
N SER A 229 9.29 37.34 0.17
CA SER A 229 9.07 38.35 -0.88
C SER A 229 7.98 39.34 -0.49
N VAL A 230 6.84 38.85 0.00
CA VAL A 230 5.72 39.69 0.45
C VAL A 230 6.14 40.57 1.63
N LYS A 231 6.93 40.03 2.57
CA LYS A 231 7.50 40.79 3.68
C LYS A 231 8.40 41.93 3.19
N GLY A 232 9.29 41.65 2.24
CA GLY A 232 10.17 42.67 1.65
C GLY A 232 9.39 43.75 0.89
N GLU A 233 8.35 43.37 0.14
CA GLU A 233 7.45 44.34 -0.51
C GLU A 233 6.68 45.18 0.51
N MET A 234 6.22 44.57 1.60
CA MET A 234 5.53 45.28 2.69
C MET A 234 6.46 46.28 3.40
N GLU A 235 7.73 45.91 3.62
CA GLU A 235 8.76 46.80 4.17
C GLU A 235 9.03 47.99 3.23
N MET A 236 9.17 47.75 1.92
CA MET A 236 9.32 48.82 0.93
C MET A 236 8.09 49.75 0.86
N MET A 237 6.87 49.21 1.02
CA MET A 237 5.66 50.02 1.10
C MET A 237 5.64 50.87 2.37
N GLN A 238 6.04 50.30 3.52
CA GLN A 238 6.16 51.04 4.78
C GLN A 238 7.16 52.19 4.67
N ASP A 239 8.32 51.96 4.06
CA ASP A 239 9.32 52.99 3.80
C ASP A 239 8.79 54.10 2.89
N SER A 240 8.02 53.72 1.86
CA SER A 240 7.42 54.67 0.92
C SER A 240 6.35 55.53 1.61
N PHE A 241 5.52 54.92 2.45
CA PHE A 241 4.56 55.64 3.30
C PHE A 241 5.28 56.56 4.29
N GLY A 242 6.35 56.10 4.94
CA GLY A 242 7.16 56.92 5.83
C GLY A 242 7.71 58.17 5.14
N LYS A 243 8.21 58.03 3.91
CA LYS A 243 8.68 59.18 3.10
C LYS A 243 7.56 60.15 2.73
N ILE A 244 6.39 59.65 2.33
CA ILE A 244 5.24 60.51 1.98
C ILE A 244 4.73 61.24 3.21
N VAL A 245 4.58 60.55 4.34
CA VAL A 245 4.12 61.15 5.61
C VAL A 245 5.09 62.24 6.07
N ASN A 246 6.40 61.97 6.03
CA ASN A 246 7.42 62.98 6.36
C ASN A 246 7.37 64.17 5.40
N GLN A 247 7.26 63.94 4.08
CA GLN A 247 7.12 65.04 3.11
C GLN A 247 5.87 65.89 3.34
N VAL A 248 4.74 65.28 3.72
CA VAL A 248 3.50 66.00 4.03
C VAL A 248 3.64 66.81 5.32
N ALA A 249 4.27 66.25 6.35
CA ALA A 249 4.56 66.95 7.60
C ALA A 249 5.50 68.16 7.37
N ASP A 250 6.61 67.95 6.65
CA ASP A 250 7.57 69.00 6.30
C ASP A 250 6.92 70.10 5.43
N SER A 251 6.07 69.71 4.48
CA SER A 251 5.34 70.64 3.62
C SER A 251 4.33 71.50 4.38
N ALA A 252 3.70 70.95 5.43
CA ALA A 252 2.80 71.71 6.30
C ALA A 252 3.56 72.73 7.14
N GLU A 253 4.77 72.40 7.61
CA GLU A 253 5.63 73.30 8.38
C GLU A 253 6.22 74.43 7.52
N HIS A 254 6.66 74.12 6.28
CA HIS A 254 7.20 75.11 5.34
C HIS A 254 6.16 76.12 4.84
N ARG A 255 4.87 75.76 4.82
CA ARG A 255 3.80 76.69 4.42
C ARG A 255 3.60 77.86 5.40
N HIS A 256 4.19 77.82 6.59
CA HIS A 256 4.12 78.93 7.55
C HIS A 256 5.29 79.94 7.48
N GLN A 257 6.34 79.71 6.68
CA GLN A 257 7.53 80.58 6.68
C GLN A 257 7.68 81.54 5.49
N THR A 258 6.85 81.48 4.44
CA THR A 258 7.01 82.35 3.27
C THR A 258 6.00 83.50 3.23
N HIS A 259 6.19 84.50 4.10
CA HIS A 259 5.67 85.86 3.92
C HIS A 259 6.82 86.87 4.01
N HIS A 260 7.80 86.80 3.10
CA HIS A 260 8.72 87.91 2.86
C HIS A 260 8.83 88.21 1.36
N THR A 261 8.18 89.31 1.00
CA THR A 261 8.37 90.28 -0.09
C THR A 261 9.09 89.87 -1.39
N PRO A 262 8.49 90.13 -2.56
CA PRO A 262 9.07 89.83 -3.87
C PRO A 262 10.00 90.96 -4.35
N THR A 263 11.19 90.62 -4.82
CA THR A 263 12.01 91.45 -5.71
C THR A 263 12.13 90.78 -7.09
N PRO A 264 11.93 91.51 -8.20
CA PRO A 264 11.97 90.95 -9.54
C PRO A 264 13.39 91.01 -10.09
N HIS A 265 13.87 89.90 -10.67
CA HIS A 265 14.98 89.98 -11.63
C HIS A 265 14.76 89.03 -12.82
N PRO A 266 15.29 89.41 -14.01
CA PRO A 266 14.92 88.79 -15.27
C PRO A 266 15.92 87.72 -15.74
N THR A 267 15.37 86.75 -16.45
CA THR A 267 15.86 86.20 -17.73
C THR A 267 17.33 85.78 -17.81
N ARG A 268 17.60 84.46 -17.81
CA ARG A 268 18.69 83.92 -18.66
C ARG A 268 18.56 82.42 -19.00
N ALA A 269 18.41 82.19 -20.30
CA ALA A 269 18.91 81.12 -21.17
C ALA A 269 19.06 79.67 -20.64
N GLN A 270 18.29 78.79 -21.29
CA GLN A 270 18.71 77.55 -21.97
C GLN A 270 19.93 76.79 -21.41
N HIS A 271 19.72 75.54 -20.99
CA HIS A 271 20.55 74.43 -21.45
C HIS A 271 19.87 73.08 -21.21
N THR A 272 19.47 72.46 -22.31
CA THR A 272 19.17 71.03 -22.44
C THR A 272 20.47 70.23 -22.30
N THR A 273 20.53 69.28 -21.37
CA THR A 273 21.51 68.19 -21.42
C THR A 273 20.81 66.85 -21.18
N HIS A 274 20.67 66.10 -22.27
CA HIS A 274 20.23 64.71 -22.27
C HIS A 274 21.32 63.83 -21.63
N THR A 275 21.06 63.29 -20.45
CA THR A 275 21.92 62.26 -19.85
C THR A 275 21.42 60.88 -20.25
N ARG A 276 22.09 60.32 -21.26
CA ARG A 276 21.88 58.97 -21.80
C ARG A 276 22.41 57.93 -20.81
N HIS A 277 21.53 57.35 -19.99
CA HIS A 277 21.90 56.21 -19.13
C HIS A 277 22.12 54.95 -19.96
N LYS A 278 23.38 54.50 -19.96
CA LYS A 278 23.87 53.28 -20.60
C LYS A 278 23.52 52.08 -19.71
N VAL A 279 22.47 51.33 -20.06
CA VAL A 279 22.14 50.05 -19.42
C VAL A 279 23.17 49.01 -19.86
N THR A 280 24.12 48.70 -18.98
CA THR A 280 25.05 47.59 -19.16
C THR A 280 24.41 46.31 -18.65
N HIS A 281 23.85 45.50 -19.55
CA HIS A 281 23.49 44.11 -19.25
C HIS A 281 24.76 43.27 -19.07
N LYS A 282 25.00 42.80 -17.84
CA LYS A 282 26.00 41.76 -17.57
C LYS A 282 25.43 40.39 -17.99
N PRO A 283 26.17 39.55 -18.72
CA PRO A 283 25.72 38.20 -19.06
C PRO A 283 25.79 37.30 -17.81
N LYS A 284 24.67 36.65 -17.48
CA LYS A 284 24.60 35.58 -16.46
C LYS A 284 25.44 34.40 -16.95
N LYS A 285 26.48 34.06 -16.17
CA LYS A 285 27.30 32.87 -16.39
C LYS A 285 26.46 31.61 -16.20
N THR A 286 26.50 30.74 -17.19
CA THR A 286 25.96 29.39 -17.19
C THR A 286 26.73 28.52 -16.19
N THR A 287 26.03 27.96 -15.21
CA THR A 287 26.59 26.96 -14.30
C THR A 287 26.59 25.61 -14.99
N LYS A 288 27.78 25.10 -15.29
CA LYS A 288 28.05 23.74 -15.74
C LYS A 288 27.50 22.73 -14.73
N SER A 289 26.50 21.94 -15.11
CA SER A 289 26.11 20.74 -14.37
C SER A 289 27.18 19.68 -14.58
N LYS A 290 27.80 19.24 -13.48
CA LYS A 290 28.73 18.12 -13.46
C LYS A 290 27.95 16.81 -13.56
N ALA A 291 28.23 16.04 -14.61
CA ALA A 291 27.83 14.65 -14.73
C ALA A 291 28.41 13.82 -13.56
N LYS A 292 27.56 13.25 -12.72
CA LYS A 292 27.94 12.25 -11.71
C LYS A 292 27.82 10.87 -12.36
N LYS A 293 28.98 10.30 -12.65
CA LYS A 293 29.22 8.92 -13.07
C LYS A 293 28.91 8.00 -11.87
N SER A 294 27.73 7.39 -11.82
CA SER A 294 27.42 6.36 -10.82
C SER A 294 27.91 5.00 -11.33
N THR A 295 28.89 4.48 -10.63
CA THR A 295 29.58 3.22 -10.91
C THR A 295 28.79 2.05 -10.36
N ARG A 296 28.34 1.22 -11.29
CA ARG A 296 28.07 -0.21 -11.17
C ARG A 296 29.01 -0.90 -10.18
N LYS A 297 28.48 -1.47 -9.09
CA LYS A 297 29.16 -2.50 -8.33
C LYS A 297 28.27 -3.74 -8.23
N LYS A 298 28.62 -4.74 -9.02
CA LYS A 298 28.19 -6.13 -8.88
C LYS A 298 28.69 -6.65 -7.53
N ARG A 299 27.84 -7.37 -6.82
CA ARG A 299 28.21 -8.59 -6.11
C ARG A 299 26.97 -9.43 -5.90
#